data_AF-A0ABD1BUW3-F1
#
_entry.id   AF-A0ABD1BUW3-F1
#
_cell.length_a   1.000
_cell.length_b   1.000
_cell.length_c   1.000
_cell.angle_alpha   90.00
_cell.angle_beta   90.00
_cell.angle_gamma   90.00
#
_symmetry.space_group_name_H-M   'P 1'
#
loop_
_entity.id
_entity.type
_entity.pdbx_description
1 polymer ?
#
loop_
_entity_poly.entity_id
_entity_poly.type
_entity_poly.pdbx_seq_one_letter_code
_entity_poly.pdbx_strand_id
1 'polypeptide(L)' 'MRFISFGTGRRGCVGVKVGTTMMVIMLARFLQAFNWKLDPGFGLLSLEEDDAMLMAKPLLLSVEPRLAPNLYPKFRP' A
#
# COMPACT_ATOMS: atom_id res chain seq x y z
N MET A 1 -19.27 7.41 -4.38
CA MET A 1 -18.66 6.97 -5.65
C MET A 1 -18.93 5.49 -5.86
N ARG A 2 -19.42 5.07 -7.04
CA ARG A 2 -19.49 3.65 -7.42
C ARG A 2 -18.33 3.37 -8.37
N PHE A 3 -17.24 2.84 -7.84
CA PHE A 3 -16.11 2.37 -8.65
C PHE A 3 -16.39 0.98 -9.19
N ILE A 4 -15.99 0.73 -10.44
CA ILE A 4 -16.16 -0.57 -11.13
C ILE A 4 -14.78 -1.20 -11.41
N SER A 5 -13.79 -0.87 -10.60
CA SER A 5 -12.40 -1.34 -10.74
C SER A 5 -12.25 -2.86 -10.70
N PHE A 6 -13.21 -3.57 -10.07
CA PHE A 6 -13.23 -5.03 -9.97
C PHE A 6 -14.37 -5.68 -10.76
N GLY A 7 -14.99 -4.96 -11.69
CA GLY A 7 -16.15 -5.42 -12.44
C GLY A 7 -17.45 -5.47 -11.60
N THR A 8 -18.53 -5.95 -12.22
CA THR A 8 -19.85 -6.09 -11.59
C THR A 8 -20.63 -7.28 -12.18
N GLY A 9 -21.67 -7.73 -11.49
CA GLY A 9 -22.53 -8.83 -11.94
C GLY A 9 -21.82 -10.19 -11.92
N ARG A 10 -22.20 -11.09 -12.83
CA ARG A 10 -21.72 -12.49 -12.87
C ARG A 10 -20.22 -12.66 -13.14
N ARG A 11 -19.57 -11.63 -13.71
CA ARG A 11 -18.13 -11.63 -14.01
C ARG A 11 -17.33 -10.70 -13.08
N GLY A 12 -17.96 -10.18 -12.02
CA GLY A 12 -17.25 -9.40 -11.01
C GLY A 12 -16.21 -10.26 -10.29
N CYS A 13 -15.14 -9.62 -9.83
CA CYS A 13 -14.10 -10.32 -9.07
C CYS A 13 -14.70 -10.92 -7.78
N VAL A 14 -14.55 -12.24 -7.63
CA VAL A 14 -15.02 -12.96 -6.43
C VAL A 14 -14.22 -12.59 -5.18
N GLY A 15 -13.01 -12.05 -5.36
CA GLY A 15 -12.08 -11.66 -4.30
C GLY A 15 -12.26 -10.25 -3.76
N VAL A 16 -13.24 -9.46 -4.23
CA VAL A 16 -13.38 -8.04 -3.85
C VAL A 16 -13.40 -7.83 -2.34
N LYS A 17 -14.21 -8.61 -1.61
CA LYS A 17 -14.32 -8.45 -0.15
C LYS A 17 -13.00 -8.75 0.54
N VAL A 18 -12.39 -9.89 0.22
CA VAL A 18 -11.13 -10.33 0.84
C VAL A 18 -9.98 -9.38 0.51
N GLY A 19 -9.81 -9.03 -0.76
CA GLY A 19 -8.76 -8.12 -1.23
C GLY A 19 -8.92 -6.73 -0.61
N THR A 20 -10.15 -6.23 -0.51
CA THR A 20 -10.43 -4.93 0.12
C THR A 20 -10.10 -4.97 1.61
N THR A 21 -10.55 -6.00 2.34
CA THR A 21 -10.23 -6.14 3.77
C THR A 21 -8.72 -6.24 4.00
N MET A 22 -8.02 -7.03 3.19
CA MET A 22 -6.56 -7.17 3.29
C MET A 22 -5.84 -5.85 3.02
N MET A 23 -6.18 -5.16 1.94
CA MET A 23 -5.60 -3.86 1.59
C MET A 23 -5.87 -2.80 2.66
N VAL A 24 -7.10 -2.73 3.18
CA VAL A 24 -7.46 -1.78 4.24
C VAL A 24 -6.68 -2.06 5.52
N ILE A 25 -6.57 -3.31 5.96
CA ILE A 25 -5.80 -3.66 7.16
C ILE A 25 -4.32 -3.36 6.96
N MET A 26 -3.75 -3.71 5.80
CA MET A 26 -2.36 -3.44 5.48
C MET A 26 -2.06 -1.93 5.50
N LEU A 27 -2.86 -1.14 4.79
CA LEU A 27 -2.71 0.32 4.74
C LEU A 27 -2.91 0.95 6.12
N ALA A 28 -3.92 0.52 6.88
CA ALA A 28 -4.15 1.02 8.23
C ALA A 28 -2.94 0.77 9.15
N ARG A 29 -2.36 -0.44 9.11
CA ARG A 29 -1.16 -0.77 9.90
C ARG A 29 0.05 0.06 9.45
N PHE A 30 0.24 0.23 8.16
CA PHE A 30 1.32 1.03 7.58
C PHE A 30 1.24 2.51 7.97
N LEU A 31 0.06 3.10 7.86
CA LEU A 31 -0.19 4.48 8.27
C LEU A 31 -0.09 4.68 9.78
N GLN A 32 -0.47 3.67 10.56
CA GLN A 32 -0.44 3.75 12.02
C GLN A 32 0.98 3.54 12.58
N ALA A 33 1.76 2.63 12.02
CA ALA A 33 3.06 2.22 12.58
C ALA A 33 4.23 3.12 12.18
N PHE A 34 4.16 3.84 11.05
CA PHE A 34 5.32 4.53 10.48
C PHE A 34 5.06 6.00 10.16
N ASN A 35 6.11 6.82 10.31
CA ASN A 35 6.24 8.12 9.68
C ASN A 35 6.88 7.93 8.31
N TRP A 36 6.21 8.45 7.28
CA TRP A 36 6.61 8.27 5.89
C TRP A 36 7.38 9.50 5.43
N LYS A 37 8.56 9.28 4.84
CA LYS A 37 9.39 10.31 4.21
C LYS A 37 9.67 9.87 2.78
N LEU A 38 9.63 10.83 1.87
CA LEU A 38 10.11 10.58 0.53
C LEU A 38 11.63 10.46 0.56
N ASP A 39 12.19 9.52 -0.19
CA ASP A 39 13.64 9.45 -0.31
C ASP A 39 14.16 10.76 -0.94
N PRO A 40 15.22 11.39 -0.39
CA PRO A 40 15.72 12.67 -0.91
C PRO A 40 16.24 12.58 -2.35
N GLY A 41 16.56 11.38 -2.84
CA GLY A 41 16.90 11.13 -4.25
C GLY A 41 15.69 10.89 -5.15
N PHE A 42 14.48 10.83 -4.59
CA PHE A 42 13.26 10.66 -5.37
C PHE A 42 12.88 12.00 -6.02
N GLY A 43 13.01 12.07 -7.34
CA GLY A 43 12.55 13.20 -8.14
C GLY A 43 11.02 13.35 -8.12
N LEU A 44 10.46 14.08 -9.10
CA LEU A 44 9.02 14.28 -9.21
C LEU A 44 8.30 12.92 -9.28
N LEU A 45 7.30 12.75 -8.40
CA LEU A 45 6.45 11.57 -8.34
C LEU A 45 5.66 11.47 -9.65
N SER A 46 6.00 10.50 -10.49
CA SER A 46 5.22 10.16 -11.69
C SER A 46 4.28 9.00 -11.36
N LEU A 47 3.01 9.14 -11.72
CA LEU A 47 1.99 8.10 -11.64
C LEU A 47 1.68 7.52 -13.02
N GLU A 48 2.65 7.55 -13.93
CA GLU A 48 2.52 6.93 -15.24
C GLU A 48 2.38 5.41 -15.10
N GLU A 49 1.49 4.86 -15.90
CA GLU A 49 1.24 3.42 -15.99
C GLU A 49 2.09 2.83 -17.12
N ASP A 50 2.54 1.59 -16.95
CA ASP A 50 3.14 0.80 -18.03
C ASP A 50 2.06 0.11 -18.88
N ASP A 51 2.48 -0.61 -19.92
CA ASP A 51 1.57 -1.36 -20.79
C ASP A 51 0.78 -2.47 -20.05
N ALA A 52 1.23 -2.85 -18.86
CA ALA A 52 0.59 -3.81 -17.97
C ALA A 52 -0.32 -3.15 -16.91
N MET A 53 -0.57 -1.83 -17.01
CA MET A 53 -1.34 -1.05 -16.03
C MET A 53 -0.72 -1.08 -14.62
N LEU A 54 0.60 -1.21 -14.54
CA LEU A 54 1.37 -1.12 -13.30
C LEU A 54 2.09 0.22 -13.23
N MET A 55 2.53 0.61 -12.04
CA MET A 55 3.28 1.85 -11.86
C MET A 55 4.62 1.78 -12.61
N ALA A 56 4.80 2.60 -13.65
CA ALA A 56 5.95 2.55 -14.55
C ALA A 56 7.28 2.85 -13.83
N LYS A 57 7.24 3.67 -12.78
CA LYS A 57 8.39 3.98 -11.94
C LYS A 57 8.15 3.52 -10.50
N PRO A 58 9.06 2.73 -9.90
CA PRO A 58 8.86 2.24 -8.54
C PRO A 58 8.87 3.40 -7.54
N LEU A 59 8.01 3.31 -6.53
CA LEU A 59 7.91 4.29 -5.45
C LEU A 59 8.94 3.97 -4.35
N LEU A 60 9.96 4.80 -4.20
CA LEU A 60 10.96 4.67 -3.12
C LEU A 60 10.57 5.55 -1.94
N LEU A 61 10.38 4.92 -0.78
CA LEU A 61 9.94 5.56 0.45
C LEU A 61 10.88 5.17 1.59
N SER A 62 11.19 6.14 2.44
CA SER A 62 11.85 5.91 3.72
C SER A 62 10.81 5.95 4.84
N VAL A 63 10.92 5.01 5.78
CA VAL A 63 9.96 4.87 6.89
C VAL A 63 10.67 4.89 8.22
N GLU A 64 10.13 5.64 9.16
CA GLU A 64 10.59 5.68 10.56
C GLU A 64 9.49 5.12 11.47
N PRO A 65 9.77 4.10 12.30
CA PRO A 65 8.80 3.60 13.27
C PRO A 65 8.34 4.72 14.21
N ARG A 66 7.03 4.85 14.41
CA ARG A 66 6.47 5.87 15.31
C ARG A 66 6.65 5.54 16.78
N LEU A 67 6.68 4.25 17.10
CA LEU A 67 6.73 3.77 18.47
C LEU A 67 8.18 3.48 18.87
N ALA A 68 8.48 3.60 20.16
CA ALA A 68 9.81 3.27 20.66
C ALA A 68 10.14 1.78 20.39
N PRO A 69 11.39 1.42 20.03
CA PRO A 69 11.75 0.07 19.60
C PRO A 69 11.41 -1.05 20.59
N ASN A 70 11.41 -0.74 21.89
CA ASN A 70 11.09 -1.67 22.97
C ASN A 70 9.61 -2.07 23.05
N LEU A 71 8.72 -1.35 22.37
CA LEU A 71 7.29 -1.64 22.34
C LEU A 71 6.89 -2.57 21.20
N TYR A 72 7.81 -2.88 20.28
CA TYR A 72 7.60 -3.90 19.26
C TYR A 72 7.97 -5.29 19.82
N PRO A 73 7.16 -6.32 19.52
CA PRO A 73 7.49 -7.68 19.93
C PRO A 73 8.80 -8.09 19.27
N LYS A 74 9.76 -8.54 20.08
CA LYS A 74 11.02 -9.08 19.59
C LYS A 74 10.71 -10.42 18.93
N PHE A 75 10.95 -10.53 17.63
CA PHE A 75 10.87 -11.80 16.93
C PHE A 75 11.91 -12.75 17.55
N ARG A 76 11.43 -13.85 18.13
CA ARG A 76 12.28 -14.94 18.62
C ARG A 76 12.00 -16.15 17.70
N PRO A 77 12.98 -16.57 16.88
CA PRO A 77 12.80 -17.68 15.93
C PRO A 77 12.60 -19.02 16.65
#